data_AF-A0A6P0P1V3-F1
#
_entry.id   AF-A0A6P0P1V3-F1
#
_cell.length_a   1.000
_cell.length_b   1.000
_cell.length_c   1.000
_cell.angle_alpha   90.00
_cell.angle_beta   90.00
_cell.angle_gamma   90.00
#
_symmetry.space_group_name_H-M   'P 1'
#
loop_
_entity.id
_entity.type
_entity.pdbx_description
1 polymer ?
#
loop_
_entity_poly.entity_id
_entity_poly.type
_entity_poly.pdbx_seq_one_letter_code
_entity_poly.pdbx_strand_id
1 'polypeptide(L)'
;MSTTTSKQTTQSATIRGKQIQSLIRKMKQKIKKIEREGEVIPRDCHIIRYQVNRNQKLYYYYKLQSTSPIFPMATDSQKKTKYKYLGKGGSEAHIDAVEKMTRRNLIDELERVVYSLQESYLDICFGGEIEPDPSYDFQDDK
;
A
#
# COMPACT_ATOMS: atom_id res chain seq x y z
N MET A 1 21.77 -37.09 -1.31
CA MET A 1 21.54 -36.40 -2.60
C MET A 1 20.04 -36.33 -2.84
N SER A 2 19.35 -35.34 -2.28
CA SER A 2 17.91 -35.15 -2.52
C SER A 2 17.75 -34.21 -3.70
N THR A 3 17.45 -34.76 -4.87
CA THR A 3 17.10 -33.98 -6.06
C THR A 3 15.79 -33.26 -5.82
N THR A 4 15.84 -31.93 -5.66
CA THR A 4 14.65 -31.09 -5.62
C THR A 4 14.00 -31.11 -7.00
N THR A 5 13.01 -31.99 -7.20
CA THR A 5 12.26 -32.05 -8.44
C THR A 5 11.50 -30.73 -8.60
N SER A 6 12.02 -29.82 -9.42
CA SER A 6 11.27 -28.66 -9.90
C SER A 6 9.93 -29.17 -10.42
N LYS A 7 8.82 -28.74 -9.82
CA LYS A 7 7.49 -29.08 -10.31
C LYS A 7 7.34 -28.41 -11.68
N GLN A 8 7.59 -29.17 -12.74
CA GLN A 8 7.42 -28.70 -14.11
C GLN A 8 6.00 -28.15 -14.27
N THR A 9 5.93 -26.91 -14.76
CA THR A 9 4.66 -26.21 -14.95
C THR A 9 3.88 -26.89 -16.07
N THR A 10 2.65 -27.32 -15.80
CA THR A 10 1.79 -28.02 -16.77
C THR A 10 1.07 -27.07 -17.75
N GLN A 11 1.11 -25.76 -17.50
CA GLN A 11 0.40 -24.74 -18.29
C GLN A 11 1.35 -23.92 -19.18
N SER A 12 0.95 -23.69 -20.44
CA SER A 12 1.71 -22.86 -21.37
C SER A 12 1.88 -21.41 -20.86
N ALA A 13 2.97 -20.77 -21.26
CA ALA A 13 3.24 -19.37 -20.94
C ALA A 13 2.08 -18.43 -21.35
N THR A 14 1.46 -18.70 -22.50
CA THR A 14 0.29 -17.94 -22.99
C THR A 14 -0.90 -18.02 -22.04
N ILE A 15 -1.20 -19.20 -21.48
CA ILE A 15 -2.32 -19.38 -20.54
C ILE A 15 -2.02 -18.62 -19.24
N ARG A 16 -0.81 -18.80 -18.70
CA ARG A 16 -0.40 -18.15 -17.46
C ARG A 16 -0.39 -16.62 -17.59
N GLY A 17 0.14 -16.10 -18.70
CA GLY A 17 0.11 -14.66 -19.01
C GLY A 17 -1.32 -14.10 -19.06
N LYS A 18 -2.26 -14.82 -19.69
CA LYS A 18 -3.68 -14.42 -19.71
C LYS A 18 -4.31 -14.42 -18.31
N GLN A 19 -3.98 -15.40 -17.47
CA GLN A 19 -4.46 -15.46 -16.08
C GLN A 19 -3.96 -14.27 -15.26
N ILE A 20 -2.67 -13.95 -15.35
CA ILE A 20 -2.08 -12.80 -14.65
C ILE A 20 -2.73 -11.49 -15.11
N GLN A 21 -2.86 -11.27 -16.42
CA GLN A 21 -3.52 -10.07 -16.93
C GLN A 21 -4.98 -9.96 -16.46
N SER A 22 -5.72 -11.07 -16.42
CA SER A 22 -7.09 -11.11 -15.88
C SER A 22 -7.11 -10.69 -14.41
N LEU A 23 -6.17 -11.19 -13.61
CA LEU A 23 -6.07 -10.87 -12.19
C LEU A 23 -5.70 -9.40 -11.95
N ILE A 24 -4.77 -8.84 -12.73
CA ILE A 24 -4.45 -7.41 -12.72
C ILE A 24 -5.69 -6.56 -12.99
N ARG A 25 -6.49 -6.92 -14.02
CA ARG A 25 -7.75 -6.22 -14.33
C ARG A 25 -8.72 -6.27 -13.15
N LYS A 26 -8.84 -7.43 -12.49
CA LYS A 26 -9.69 -7.59 -11.30
C LYS A 26 -9.23 -6.73 -10.12
N MET A 27 -7.92 -6.64 -9.85
CA MET A 27 -7.40 -5.78 -8.78
C MET A 27 -7.62 -4.29 -9.09
N LYS A 28 -7.37 -3.85 -10.33
CA LYS A 28 -7.65 -2.48 -10.77
C LYS A 28 -9.14 -2.11 -10.66
N GLN A 29 -10.04 -3.06 -10.92
CA GLN A 29 -11.48 -2.85 -10.70
C GLN A 29 -11.82 -2.71 -9.22
N LYS A 30 -11.18 -3.48 -8.33
CA LYS A 30 -11.36 -3.33 -6.88
C LYS A 30 -10.87 -1.98 -6.37
N ILE A 31 -9.71 -1.49 -6.82
CA ILE A 31 -9.21 -0.14 -6.51
C ILE A 31 -10.26 0.90 -6.88
N LYS A 32 -10.73 0.89 -8.14
CA LYS A 32 -11.77 1.80 -8.62
C LYS A 32 -13.08 1.72 -7.85
N LYS A 33 -13.42 0.55 -7.30
CA LYS A 33 -14.60 0.40 -6.46
C LYS A 33 -14.39 1.13 -5.12
N ILE A 34 -13.26 0.91 -4.45
CA ILE A 34 -12.94 1.55 -3.18
C ILE A 34 -12.87 3.08 -3.33
N GLU A 35 -12.28 3.59 -4.40
CA GLU A 35 -12.23 5.02 -4.72
C GLU A 35 -13.63 5.65 -4.86
N ARG A 36 -14.63 4.88 -5.29
CA ARG A 36 -16.03 5.35 -5.41
C ARG A 36 -16.79 5.27 -4.09
N GLU A 37 -16.30 4.54 -3.09
CA GLU A 37 -16.95 4.41 -1.79
C GLU A 37 -16.78 5.67 -0.93
N GLY A 38 -15.82 6.56 -1.25
CA GLY A 38 -15.66 7.83 -0.57
C GLY A 38 -14.26 8.41 -0.70
N GLU A 39 -14.02 9.50 0.03
CA GLU A 39 -12.73 10.17 0.06
C GLU A 39 -11.60 9.24 0.55
N VAL A 40 -10.43 9.41 -0.05
CA VAL A 40 -9.20 8.69 0.30
C VAL A 40 -8.20 9.70 0.85
N ILE A 41 -7.68 9.42 2.05
CA ILE A 41 -6.66 10.29 2.65
C ILE A 41 -5.37 10.24 1.83
N PRO A 42 -4.63 11.35 1.67
CA PRO A 42 -3.32 11.35 1.01
C PRO A 42 -2.31 10.37 1.65
N ARG A 43 -1.34 9.88 0.87
CA ARG A 43 -0.34 8.91 1.36
C ARG A 43 0.58 9.47 2.43
N ASP A 44 0.84 10.77 2.42
CA ASP A 44 1.70 11.45 3.40
C ASP A 44 0.97 11.84 4.69
N CYS A 45 -0.28 11.38 4.88
CA CYS A 45 -1.12 11.73 6.01
C CYS A 45 -1.32 10.55 6.97
N HIS A 46 -1.22 10.79 8.28
CA HIS A 46 -1.37 9.76 9.30
C HIS A 46 -2.20 10.24 10.48
N ILE A 47 -2.98 9.34 11.07
CA ILE A 47 -3.69 9.60 12.31
C ILE A 47 -2.72 9.42 13.47
N ILE A 48 -2.52 10.47 14.25
CA ILE A 48 -1.59 10.50 15.39
C ILE A 48 -2.38 10.71 16.66
N ARG A 49 -2.12 9.86 17.66
CA ARG A 49 -2.60 10.02 19.03
C ARG A 49 -1.62 10.90 19.80
N TYR A 50 -2.14 11.84 20.56
CA TYR A 50 -1.34 12.69 21.44
C TYR A 50 -2.05 12.93 22.77
N GLN A 51 -1.27 13.28 23.79
CA GLN A 51 -1.75 13.48 25.14
C GLN A 51 -1.73 14.96 25.52
N VAL A 52 -2.69 15.37 26.35
CA VAL A 52 -2.78 16.71 26.90
C VAL A 52 -3.04 16.59 28.40
N ASN A 53 -2.21 17.25 29.20
CA ASN A 53 -2.40 17.39 30.63
C ASN A 53 -3.23 18.65 30.90
N ARG A 54 -4.37 18.50 31.58
CA ARG A 54 -5.22 19.62 31.99
C ARG A 54 -5.80 19.34 33.36
N ASN A 55 -5.63 20.28 34.31
CA ASN A 55 -6.14 20.18 35.68
C ASN A 55 -5.79 18.84 36.36
N GLN A 56 -4.52 18.42 36.31
CA GLN A 56 -4.02 17.15 36.86
C GLN A 56 -4.64 15.88 36.26
N LYS A 57 -5.39 16.00 35.15
CA LYS A 57 -5.96 14.88 34.39
C LYS A 57 -5.29 14.75 33.04
N LEU A 58 -5.06 13.51 32.63
CA LEU A 58 -4.51 13.15 31.32
C LEU A 58 -5.64 12.89 30.33
N TYR A 59 -5.58 13.55 29.17
CA TYR A 59 -6.54 13.37 28.09
C TYR A 59 -5.83 12.92 26.81
N TYR A 60 -6.46 12.00 26.08
CA TYR A 60 -5.98 11.57 24.76
C TYR A 60 -6.83 12.17 23.65
N TYR A 61 -6.14 12.67 22.64
CA TYR A 61 -6.73 13.27 21.45
C TYR A 61 -6.04 12.74 20.20
N TYR A 62 -6.68 12.97 19.06
CA TYR A 62 -6.24 12.51 17.76
C TYR A 62 -6.15 13.69 16.80
N LYS A 63 -5.19 13.62 15.89
CA LYS A 63 -5.01 14.57 14.80
C LYS A 63 -4.65 13.82 13.51
N LEU A 64 -5.09 14.34 12.38
CA LEU A 64 -4.51 13.98 11.10
C LEU A 64 -3.27 14.84 10.88
N GLN A 65 -2.14 14.20 10.57
CA GLN A 65 -0.85 14.85 10.38
C GLN A 65 -0.32 14.53 8.99
N SER A 66 0.04 15.56 8.24
CA SER A 66 0.66 15.46 6.92
C SER A 66 2.15 15.83 6.97
N THR A 67 2.93 15.37 6.00
CA THR A 67 4.34 15.80 5.83
C THR A 67 4.42 17.28 5.40
N SER A 68 3.51 17.70 4.52
CA SER A 68 3.42 19.06 3.97
C SER A 68 2.19 19.83 4.50
N PRO A 69 2.22 21.17 4.59
CA PRO A 69 1.07 21.93 5.09
C PRO A 69 -0.07 21.94 4.05
N ILE A 70 -1.06 21.07 4.24
CA ILE A 70 -2.18 20.89 3.29
C ILE A 70 -3.55 21.25 3.87
N PHE A 71 -3.70 21.27 5.20
CA PHE A 71 -4.98 21.54 5.84
C PHE A 71 -5.16 23.04 6.07
N PRO A 72 -6.34 23.63 5.82
CA PRO A 72 -6.58 25.03 6.12
C PRO A 72 -6.50 25.29 7.63
N MET A 73 -5.92 26.41 8.05
CA MET A 73 -5.94 26.82 9.45
C MET A 73 -7.35 27.27 9.86
N ALA A 74 -7.77 26.91 11.08
CA ALA A 74 -9.07 27.33 11.61
C ALA A 74 -9.21 28.86 11.75
N THR A 75 -8.09 29.56 11.94
CA THR A 75 -8.04 31.02 12.14
C THR A 75 -7.88 31.81 10.84
N ASP A 76 -7.38 31.17 9.77
CA ASP A 76 -7.08 31.82 8.48
C ASP A 76 -7.05 30.76 7.38
N SER A 77 -8.09 30.70 6.55
CA SER A 77 -8.24 29.69 5.50
C SER A 77 -7.23 29.86 4.35
N GLN A 78 -6.58 31.02 4.22
CA GLN A 78 -5.51 31.25 3.24
C GLN A 78 -4.19 30.59 3.67
N LYS A 79 -4.04 30.30 4.97
CA LYS A 79 -2.86 29.63 5.52
C LYS A 79 -3.11 28.15 5.69
N LYS A 80 -2.07 27.36 5.43
CA LYS A 80 -2.11 25.90 5.58
C LYS A 80 -1.25 25.44 6.75
N THR A 81 -1.69 24.35 7.37
CA THR A 81 -1.01 23.66 8.47
C THR A 81 -0.85 22.18 8.15
N LYS A 82 0.09 21.54 8.86
CA LYS A 82 0.34 20.10 8.78
C LYS A 82 -0.64 19.28 9.63
N TYR A 83 -1.50 19.93 10.41
CA TYR A 83 -2.33 19.26 11.42
C TYR A 83 -3.81 19.61 11.26
N LYS A 84 -4.66 18.59 11.28
CA LYS A 84 -6.12 18.73 11.44
C LYS A 84 -6.54 18.02 12.72
N TYR A 85 -7.11 18.76 13.66
CA TYR A 85 -7.62 18.19 14.91
C TYR A 85 -8.82 17.28 14.64
N LEU A 86 -8.82 16.08 15.22
CA LEU A 86 -9.89 15.10 15.06
C LEU A 86 -10.72 14.90 16.34
N GLY A 87 -10.28 15.44 17.48
CA GLY A 87 -11.01 15.27 18.74
C GLY A 87 -10.56 14.06 19.55
N LYS A 88 -11.47 13.58 20.40
CA LYS A 88 -11.27 12.38 21.22
C LYS A 88 -11.44 11.13 20.36
N GLY A 89 -10.92 10.01 20.85
CA GLY A 89 -11.15 8.72 20.22
C GLY A 89 -12.65 8.43 20.10
N GLY A 90 -13.07 7.99 18.92
CA GLY A 90 -14.48 7.69 18.62
C GLY A 90 -15.35 8.88 18.24
N SER A 91 -14.81 10.11 18.17
CA SER A 91 -15.53 11.24 17.58
C SER A 91 -15.85 10.97 16.11
N GLU A 92 -16.87 11.64 15.57
CA GLU A 92 -17.24 11.56 14.16
C GLU A 92 -16.04 11.85 13.23
N ALA A 93 -15.31 12.94 13.50
CA ALA A 93 -14.11 13.30 12.73
C ALA A 93 -12.97 12.26 12.85
N HIS A 94 -12.84 11.58 14.00
CA HIS A 94 -11.87 10.51 14.17
C HIS A 94 -12.27 9.27 13.36
N ILE A 95 -13.53 8.84 13.44
CA ILE A 95 -14.03 7.68 12.70
C ILE A 95 -13.97 7.93 11.19
N ASP A 96 -14.40 9.09 10.72
CA ASP A 96 -14.30 9.52 9.32
C ASP A 96 -12.86 9.43 8.80
N ALA A 97 -11.89 9.95 9.56
CA ALA A 97 -10.48 9.85 9.20
C ALA A 97 -9.99 8.39 9.13
N VAL A 98 -10.40 7.54 10.08
CA VAL A 98 -10.04 6.11 10.09
C VAL A 98 -10.60 5.39 8.86
N GLU A 99 -11.84 5.67 8.47
CA GLU A 99 -12.43 5.09 7.25
C GLU A 99 -11.67 5.52 5.99
N LYS A 100 -11.39 6.82 5.84
CA LYS A 100 -10.64 7.35 4.69
C LYS A 100 -9.22 6.80 4.62
N MET A 101 -8.56 6.62 5.76
CA MET A 101 -7.24 5.97 5.85
C MET A 101 -7.33 4.47 5.54
N THR A 102 -8.42 3.80 5.91
CA THR A 102 -8.66 2.39 5.59
C THR A 102 -8.79 2.17 4.09
N ARG A 103 -9.58 3.02 3.41
CA ARG A 103 -9.69 3.00 1.93
C ARG A 103 -8.30 3.14 1.29
N ARG A 104 -7.50 4.11 1.75
CA ARG A 104 -6.13 4.31 1.26
C ARG A 104 -5.28 3.04 1.43
N ASN A 105 -5.23 2.48 2.64
CA ASN A 105 -4.40 1.30 2.91
C ASN A 105 -4.81 0.09 2.06
N LEU A 106 -6.10 -0.12 1.83
CA LEU A 106 -6.58 -1.17 0.93
C LEU A 106 -6.16 -0.93 -0.52
N ILE A 107 -6.21 0.32 -0.99
CA ILE A 107 -5.73 0.70 -2.32
C ILE A 107 -4.22 0.46 -2.44
N ASP A 108 -3.43 0.92 -1.47
CA ASP A 108 -1.96 0.77 -1.44
C ASP A 108 -1.55 -0.71 -1.56
N GLU A 109 -2.22 -1.60 -0.81
CA GLU A 109 -1.92 -3.03 -0.87
C GLU A 109 -2.37 -3.68 -2.20
N LEU A 110 -3.51 -3.27 -2.76
CA LEU A 110 -3.95 -3.75 -4.06
C LEU A 110 -3.00 -3.32 -5.19
N GLU A 111 -2.44 -2.11 -5.11
CA GLU A 111 -1.44 -1.63 -6.06
C GLU A 111 -0.13 -2.42 -5.95
N ARG A 112 0.32 -2.76 -4.73
CA ARG A 112 1.48 -3.65 -4.53
C ARG A 112 1.26 -5.01 -5.16
N VAL A 113 0.06 -5.58 -4.99
CA VAL A 113 -0.32 -6.85 -5.66
C VAL A 113 -0.29 -6.69 -7.18
N VAL A 114 -0.79 -5.57 -7.72
CA VAL A 114 -0.72 -5.29 -9.17
C VAL A 114 0.73 -5.23 -9.64
N TYR A 115 1.61 -4.54 -8.90
CA TYR A 115 3.02 -4.44 -9.24
C TYR A 115 3.68 -5.83 -9.26
N SER A 116 3.51 -6.64 -8.22
CA SER A 116 4.05 -8.01 -8.18
C SER A 116 3.54 -8.87 -9.34
N LEU A 117 2.27 -8.73 -9.72
CA LEU A 117 1.71 -9.44 -10.88
C LEU A 117 2.30 -8.95 -12.20
N GLN A 118 2.65 -7.66 -12.31
CA GLN A 118 3.33 -7.13 -13.50
C GLN A 118 4.73 -7.72 -13.63
N GLU A 119 5.50 -7.81 -12.55
CA GLU A 119 6.81 -8.49 -12.54
C GLU A 119 6.66 -9.96 -12.95
N SER A 120 5.72 -10.69 -12.33
CA SER A 120 5.45 -12.08 -12.72
C SER A 120 5.01 -12.24 -14.18
N TYR A 121 4.36 -11.23 -14.77
CA TYR A 121 4.03 -11.25 -16.19
C TYR A 121 5.27 -11.07 -17.07
N LEU A 122 6.19 -10.19 -16.67
CA LEU A 122 7.46 -9.98 -17.35
C LEU A 122 8.32 -11.24 -17.33
N ASP A 123 8.38 -11.95 -16.20
CA ASP A 123 9.10 -13.23 -16.09
C ASP A 123 8.56 -14.28 -17.07
N ILE A 124 7.25 -14.29 -17.33
CA ILE A 124 6.64 -15.23 -18.28
C ILE A 124 6.92 -14.84 -19.73
N CYS A 125 6.94 -13.54 -20.03
CA CYS A 125 7.11 -13.03 -21.38
C CYS A 125 8.57 -12.92 -21.82
N PHE A 126 9.48 -12.67 -20.87
CA PHE A 126 10.87 -12.32 -21.12
C PHE A 126 11.86 -13.09 -20.23
N GLY A 127 11.41 -13.73 -19.15
CA GLY A 127 12.24 -14.54 -18.26
C GLY A 127 12.52 -15.93 -18.83
N GLY A 128 13.16 -15.98 -20.00
CA GLY A 128 13.91 -17.17 -20.42
C GLY A 128 14.97 -17.55 -19.38
N GLU A 129 15.60 -18.71 -19.54
CA GLU A 129 16.75 -19.08 -18.70
C GLU A 129 17.73 -17.90 -18.67
N ILE A 130 17.92 -17.30 -17.48
CA ILE A 130 19.05 -16.40 -17.26
C ILE A 130 20.25 -17.31 -17.48
N GLU A 131 20.99 -17.10 -18.57
CA GLU A 131 22.23 -17.84 -18.79
C GLU A 131 23.04 -17.76 -17.49
N PRO A 132 23.54 -18.90 -16.96
CA PRO A 132 24.37 -18.86 -15.78
C PRO A 132 25.52 -17.91 -16.09
N ASP A 133 25.59 -16.80 -15.36
CA ASP A 133 26.69 -15.87 -15.49
C ASP A 133 27.95 -16.66 -15.12
N PRO A 134 28.87 -16.89 -16.08
CA PRO A 134 30.06 -17.71 -15.84
C PRO A 134 30.98 -17.09 -14.78
N SER A 135 30.71 -15.88 -14.31
CA SER A 135 31.40 -15.27 -13.16
C SER A 135 30.90 -15.74 -11.79
N TYR A 136 29.80 -16.50 -11.70
CA TYR A 136 29.30 -17.07 -10.44
C TYR A 136 29.71 -18.54 -10.19
N ASP A 137 30.45 -19.17 -11.11
CA ASP A 137 31.13 -20.46 -10.88
C ASP A 137 32.43 -20.24 -10.07
N PHE A 138 32.31 -19.71 -8.85
CA PHE A 138 33.41 -19.72 -7.89
C PHE A 138 33.35 -21.00 -7.04
N GLN A 139 34.06 -22.02 -7.54
CA GLN A 139 34.94 -22.92 -6.79
C GLN A 139 34.49 -23.31 -5.36
N ASP A 140 33.65 -24.33 -5.26
CA ASP A 140 33.65 -25.22 -4.09
C ASP A 140 34.33 -26.54 -4.46
N ASP A 141 35.63 -26.46 -4.71
CA ASP A 141 36.53 -27.61 -4.64
C ASP A 141 37.51 -27.36 -3.48
N LYS A 142 37.20 -27.91 -2.30
CA LYS A 142 38.18 -28.38 -1.31
C LYS A 142 37.54 -29.29 -0.26
#